data_AF-A0A527FT82-F1
#
_entry.id   AF-A0A527FT82-F1
#
_cell.length_a   1.000
_cell.length_b   1.000
_cell.length_c   1.000
_cell.angle_alpha   90.00
_cell.angle_beta   90.00
_cell.angle_gamma   90.00
#
_symmetry.space_group_name_H-M   'P 1'
#
loop_
_entity.id
_entity.type
_entity.pdbx_description
1 polymer ?
#
loop_
_entity_poly.entity_id
_entity_poly.type
_entity_poly.pdbx_seq_one_letter_code
_entity_poly.pdbx_strand_id
1 'polypeptide(L)' 'RVLERSEFIGLSVVQDYLEYMLQASIVSEAKKNLGFHQAILGDIRQGISGGALNEADRQQAEERLFAAKARMQEATEELE' A
#
# COMPACT_ATOMS: atom_id res chain seq x y z
N ARG A 1 -4.19 39.92 15.21
CA ARG A 1 -2.81 39.49 15.56
C ARG A 1 -2.74 38.23 16.43
N VAL A 2 -3.28 38.17 17.65
CA VAL A 2 -3.33 36.88 18.40
C VAL A 2 -4.38 35.94 17.80
N LEU A 3 -5.60 36.44 17.56
CA LEU A 3 -6.70 35.65 16.97
C LEU A 3 -6.33 35.01 15.63
N GLU A 4 -5.89 35.81 14.63
CA GLU A 4 -5.44 35.28 13.33
C GLU A 4 -4.34 34.21 13.46
N ARG A 5 -3.41 34.37 14.40
CA ARG A 5 -2.36 33.36 14.62
C ARG A 5 -2.94 32.08 15.21
N SER A 6 -3.87 32.19 16.14
CA SER A 6 -4.57 31.04 16.71
C SER A 6 -5.41 30.31 15.66
N GLU A 7 -6.08 31.04 14.76
CA GLU A 7 -6.84 30.46 13.63
C GLU A 7 -5.92 29.76 12.65
N PHE A 8 -4.80 30.38 12.28
CA PHE A 8 -3.81 29.77 11.40
C PHE A 8 -3.25 28.46 12.00
N ILE A 9 -2.84 28.49 13.27
CA ILE A 9 -2.35 27.29 13.97
C ILE A 9 -3.44 26.20 14.01
N GLY A 10 -4.68 26.59 14.31
CA GLY A 10 -5.80 25.65 14.32
C GLY A 10 -6.00 24.96 12.98
N LEU A 11 -5.95 25.70 11.87
CA LEU A 11 -6.05 25.15 10.52
C LEU A 11 -4.87 24.25 10.17
N SER A 12 -3.63 24.63 10.51
CA SER A 12 -2.45 23.80 10.27
C SER A 12 -2.54 22.45 11.01
N VAL A 13 -2.94 22.47 12.30
CA VAL A 13 -3.09 21.22 13.08
C VAL A 13 -4.18 20.31 12.48
N VAL A 14 -5.30 20.89 12.01
CA VAL A 14 -6.35 20.11 11.35
C VAL A 14 -5.83 19.51 10.04
N GLN A 15 -5.08 20.27 9.25
CA GLN A 15 -4.48 19.77 8.02
C GLN A 15 -3.50 18.61 8.29
N ASP A 16 -2.58 18.78 9.23
CA ASP A 16 -1.59 17.75 9.59
C ASP A 16 -2.27 16.46 10.08
N TYR A 17 -3.35 16.59 10.86
CA TYR A 17 -4.13 15.44 11.31
C TYR A 17 -4.84 14.71 10.16
N LEU A 18 -5.42 15.45 9.21
CA LEU A 18 -6.07 14.86 8.04
C LEU A 18 -5.06 14.17 7.12
N GLU A 19 -3.87 14.74 6.95
CA GLU A 19 -2.78 14.14 6.18
C GLU A 19 -2.31 12.83 6.83
N TYR A 20 -2.11 12.82 8.15
CA TYR A 20 -1.77 11.59 8.89
C TYR A 20 -2.83 10.49 8.70
N MET A 21 -4.11 10.84 8.82
CA MET A 21 -5.22 9.89 8.61
C MET A 21 -5.26 9.35 7.16
N LEU A 22 -4.91 10.18 6.18
CA LEU A 22 -4.80 9.79 4.78
C LEU A 22 -3.65 8.80 4.58
N GLN A 23 -2.44 9.12 5.05
CA GLN A 23 -1.27 8.23 4.95
C GLN A 23 -1.53 6.89 5.64
N ALA A 24 -2.15 6.89 6.83
CA ALA A 24 -2.52 5.67 7.53
C ALA A 24 -3.48 4.80 6.71
N SER A 25 -4.42 5.43 6.00
CA SER A 25 -5.33 4.74 5.09
C SER A 25 -4.59 4.16 3.88
N ILE A 26 -3.64 4.89 3.30
CA ILE A 26 -2.79 4.42 2.20
C ILE A 26 -1.98 3.18 2.61
N VAL A 27 -1.36 3.19 3.80
CA VAL A 27 -0.63 2.02 4.34
C VAL A 27 -1.54 0.81 4.49
N SER A 28 -2.75 1.01 5.02
CA SER A 28 -3.75 -0.05 5.16
C SER A 28 -4.12 -0.66 3.80
N GLU A 29 -4.39 0.16 2.79
CA GLU A 29 -4.73 -0.33 1.44
C GLU A 29 -3.53 -1.00 0.75
N ALA A 30 -2.31 -0.47 0.90
CA ALA A 30 -1.09 -1.09 0.37
C ALA A 30 -0.86 -2.48 0.98
N LYS A 31 -1.10 -2.64 2.28
CA LYS A 31 -1.03 -3.94 2.98
C LYS A 31 -2.08 -4.93 2.44
N LYS A 32 -3.31 -4.49 2.19
CA LYS A 32 -4.36 -5.34 1.58
C LYS A 32 -3.94 -5.77 0.17
N ASN A 33 -3.42 -4.85 -0.63
CA ASN A 33 -2.97 -5.14 -2.00
C ASN A 33 -1.80 -6.14 -2.03
N LEU A 34 -0.85 -6.02 -1.09
CA LEU A 34 0.21 -7.00 -0.92
C LEU A 34 -0.35 -8.40 -0.63
N GLY A 35 -1.30 -8.50 0.31
CA GLY A 35 -1.97 -9.77 0.63
C GLY A 35 -2.73 -10.36 -0.57
N PHE A 36 -3.37 -9.52 -1.38
CA PHE A 36 -4.05 -9.94 -2.61
C PHE A 36 -3.07 -10.54 -3.63
N HIS A 37 -1.94 -9.88 -3.88
CA HIS A 37 -0.92 -10.41 -4.79
C HIS A 37 -0.24 -11.69 -4.27
N GLN A 38 -0.08 -11.83 -2.95
CA GLN A 38 0.38 -13.08 -2.34
C GLN A 38 -0.59 -14.25 -2.60
N ALA A 39 -1.90 -14.00 -2.46
CA ALA A 39 -2.92 -15.01 -2.75
C ALA A 39 -2.89 -15.44 -4.23
N ILE A 40 -2.84 -14.48 -5.16
CA ILE A 40 -2.72 -14.77 -6.60
C ILE A 40 -1.50 -15.63 -6.92
N LEU A 41 -0.33 -15.33 -6.33
CA LEU A 41 0.86 -16.14 -6.55
C LEU A 41 0.68 -17.59 -6.03
N GLY A 42 -0.05 -17.76 -4.94
CA GLY A 42 -0.46 -19.07 -4.43
C GLY A 42 -1.33 -19.84 -5.43
N ASP A 43 -2.36 -19.19 -5.95
CA ASP A 43 -3.27 -19.77 -6.94
C ASP A 43 -2.54 -20.15 -8.23
N ILE A 44 -1.61 -19.30 -8.69
CA ILE A 44 -0.79 -19.57 -9.88
C ILE A 44 0.10 -20.79 -9.67
N ARG A 45 0.75 -20.92 -8.50
CA ARG A 45 1.57 -22.09 -8.17
C ARG A 45 0.73 -23.37 -8.18
N GLN A 46 -0.51 -23.31 -7.70
CA GLN A 46 -1.43 -24.45 -7.78
C GLN A 46 -1.82 -24.76 -9.23
N GLY A 47 -2.10 -23.74 -10.04
CA GLY A 47 -2.42 -23.90 -11.46
C GLY A 47 -1.26 -24.51 -12.28
N ILE A 48 -0.01 -24.17 -11.94
CA ILE A 48 1.19 -24.79 -12.55
C ILE A 48 1.29 -26.27 -12.15
N SER A 49 1.10 -26.58 -10.86
CA SER A 49 1.09 -27.99 -10.41
C SER A 49 -0.01 -28.80 -11.07
N GLY A 50 -1.13 -28.17 -11.46
CA GLY A 50 -2.22 -28.77 -12.21
C GLY A 50 -2.01 -28.79 -13.73
N GLY A 51 -0.92 -28.21 -14.24
CA GLY A 51 -0.61 -28.13 -15.67
C GLY A 51 -1.42 -27.10 -16.47
N ALA A 52 -2.23 -26.27 -15.81
CA ALA A 52 -3.08 -25.26 -16.44
C ALA A 52 -2.35 -23.93 -16.70
N LEU A 53 -1.30 -23.65 -15.93
CA LEU A 53 -0.49 -22.44 -16.03
C LEU A 53 0.97 -22.81 -16.23
N ASN A 54 1.78 -21.82 -16.60
CA ASN A 54 3.20 -22.03 -16.88
C ASN A 54 4.11 -21.10 -16.06
N GLU A 55 5.40 -21.28 -16.25
CA GLU A 55 6.44 -20.55 -15.52
C GLU A 55 6.47 -19.05 -15.80
N ALA A 56 6.03 -18.60 -16.99
CA ALA A 56 5.93 -17.17 -17.30
C ALA A 56 4.80 -16.50 -16.48
N ASP A 57 3.69 -17.20 -16.25
CA ASP A 57 2.61 -16.71 -15.37
C ASP A 57 3.12 -16.49 -13.93
N ARG A 58 3.97 -17.41 -13.45
CA ARG A 58 4.64 -17.29 -12.14
C ARG A 58 5.52 -16.05 -12.08
N GLN A 59 6.37 -15.86 -13.08
CA GLN A 59 7.29 -14.71 -13.12
C GLN A 59 6.53 -13.38 -13.12
N GLN A 60 5.48 -13.25 -13.93
CA GLN A 60 4.65 -12.04 -13.95
C GLN A 60 3.97 -11.77 -12.60
N ALA A 61 3.51 -12.81 -11.91
CA ALA A 61 2.91 -12.66 -10.59
C ALA A 61 3.94 -12.29 -9.51
N GLU A 62 5.15 -12.83 -9.58
CA GLU A 62 6.25 -12.47 -8.68
C GLU A 62 6.66 -11.01 -8.87
N GLU A 63 6.76 -10.51 -10.10
CA GLU A 63 7.01 -9.09 -10.38
C GLU A 63 5.96 -8.17 -9.75
N ARG A 64 4.68 -8.51 -9.91
CA ARG A 64 3.58 -7.74 -9.30
C ARG A 64 3.62 -7.79 -7.78
N LEU A 65 3.95 -8.94 -7.20
CA LEU A 65 4.13 -9.08 -5.76
C LEU A 65 5.28 -8.22 -5.24
N PHE A 66 6.41 -8.18 -5.96
CA PHE A 66 7.54 -7.33 -5.59
C PHE A 66 7.21 -5.84 -5.70
N ALA A 67 6.49 -5.42 -6.74
CA ALA A 67 6.00 -4.05 -6.87
C ALA A 67 5.06 -3.67 -5.72
N ALA A 68 4.13 -4.56 -5.34
CA ALA A 68 3.24 -4.33 -4.19
C ALA A 68 4.00 -4.24 -2.87
N LYS A 69 5.06 -5.05 -2.70
CA LYS A 69 5.94 -4.99 -1.52
C LYS A 69 6.71 -3.67 -1.45
N ALA A 70 7.24 -3.21 -2.58
CA ALA A 70 7.91 -1.91 -2.67
C ALA A 70 6.95 -0.77 -2.31
N ARG A 71 5.74 -0.76 -2.88
CA ARG A 71 4.76 0.29 -2.57
C ARG A 71 4.30 0.27 -1.11
N MET A 72 4.19 -0.90 -0.49
CA MET A 72 3.87 -1.01 0.94
C MET A 72 5.00 -0.45 1.82
N GLN A 73 6.25 -0.68 1.43
CA GLN A 73 7.41 -0.11 2.12
C GLN A 73 7.41 1.43 2.00
N GLU A 74 7.29 1.97 0.78
CA GLU A 74 7.22 3.41 0.54
C GLU A 74 6.08 4.07 1.31
N ALA A 75 4.87 3.49 1.29
CA ALA A 75 3.73 4.02 2.02
C ALA A 75 3.97 4.04 3.54
N THR A 76 4.70 3.05 4.06
CA THR A 76 5.04 2.98 5.49
C THR A 76 6.04 4.08 5.85
N GLU A 77 7.04 4.30 5.00
CA GLU A 77 8.02 5.39 5.17
C GLU A 77 7.38 6.78 5.02
N GLU A 78 6.38 6.95 4.14
CA GLU A 78 5.63 8.20 3.97
C GLU A 78 4.76 8.56 5.20
N LEU A 79 4.41 7.58 6.04
CA LEU A 79 3.61 7.77 7.26
C LEU A 79 4.46 8.13 8.49
N GLU A 80 5.74 7.73 8.51
CA GLU A 80 6.70 7.97 9.60
C GLU A 80 7.25 9.41 9.60
#